data_AF-A0A661UMD0-F1
#
_entry.id   AF-A0A661UMD0-F1
#
_cell.length_a   1.000
_cell.length_b   1.000
_cell.length_c   1.000
_cell.angle_alpha   90.00
_cell.angle_beta   90.00
_cell.angle_gamma   90.00
#
_symmetry.space_group_name_H-M   'P 1'
#
loop_
_entity.id
_entity.type
_entity.pdbx_description
1 polymer ?
#
loop_
_entity_poly.entity_id
_entity_poly.type
_entity_poly.pdbx_seq_one_letter_code
_entity_poly.pdbx_strand_id
1 'polypeptide(L)'
;MKSKKTFAIVMITGMLGLSSCGHTIVYVHKPPPAKAIVEIKPTKPYPKAVWIPGHWKWSKKRQKYIWVKGHWKKVKKEKTWIAGHWKKTPYGWIWINGHWN
;
A
#
# COMPACT_ATOMS: atom_id res chain seq x y z
N MET A 1 -7.22 23.93 65.90
CA MET A 1 -6.86 24.92 64.86
C MET A 1 -7.04 24.25 63.49
N LYS A 2 -7.88 24.83 62.61
CA LYS A 2 -8.44 24.21 61.39
C LYS A 2 -7.53 24.38 60.17
N SER A 3 -7.42 23.36 59.30
CA SER A 3 -7.27 23.50 57.83
C SER A 3 -7.46 22.11 57.18
N LYS A 4 -8.58 21.77 56.51
CA LYS A 4 -9.18 22.19 55.23
C LYS A 4 -8.61 21.47 53.98
N LYS A 5 -9.41 20.49 53.53
CA LYS A 5 -9.87 20.18 52.16
C LYS A 5 -8.95 19.43 51.18
N THR A 6 -9.44 18.24 50.82
CA THR A 6 -9.12 17.38 49.66
C THR A 6 -9.18 18.13 48.32
N PHE A 7 -8.25 17.81 47.41
CA PHE A 7 -8.42 17.98 45.96
C PHE A 7 -7.78 16.79 45.24
N ALA A 8 -8.62 15.99 44.58
CA ALA A 8 -8.21 14.96 43.64
C ALA A 8 -7.91 15.64 42.29
N ILE A 9 -6.80 15.26 41.64
CA ILE A 9 -6.53 15.61 40.25
C ILE A 9 -6.72 14.35 39.41
N VAL A 10 -7.85 14.29 38.71
CA VAL A 10 -8.10 13.42 37.57
C VAL A 10 -7.40 14.06 36.38
N MET A 11 -6.31 13.45 35.88
CA MET A 11 -5.72 13.85 34.61
C MET A 11 -6.35 13.04 33.48
N ILE A 12 -6.91 13.79 32.54
CA ILE A 12 -7.76 13.39 31.43
C ILE A 12 -6.91 12.75 30.33
N THR A 13 -7.44 11.64 29.82
CA THR A 13 -7.38 11.12 28.45
C THR A 13 -6.62 11.96 27.41
N GLY A 14 -5.67 11.34 26.69
CA GLY A 14 -5.07 12.01 25.54
C GLY A 14 -3.90 11.31 24.87
N MET A 15 -4.06 10.09 24.37
CA MET A 15 -3.22 9.61 23.28
C MET A 15 -4.08 9.43 22.04
N LEU A 16 -4.26 10.53 21.30
CA LEU A 16 -4.60 10.45 19.90
C LEU A 16 -3.44 9.71 19.21
N GLY A 17 -3.64 8.42 18.97
CA GLY A 17 -2.78 7.66 18.08
C GLY A 17 -2.87 8.28 16.69
N LEU A 18 -1.91 9.14 16.36
CA LEU A 18 -1.61 9.52 14.98
C LEU A 18 -1.24 8.23 14.26
N SER A 19 -2.24 7.55 13.72
CA SER A 19 -2.04 6.51 12.72
C SER A 19 -1.52 7.20 11.47
N SER A 20 -0.24 7.58 11.50
CA SER A 20 0.50 7.91 10.30
C SER A 20 0.40 6.65 9.44
N CYS A 21 -0.39 6.73 8.38
CA CYS A 21 -0.35 5.76 7.30
C CYS A 21 1.03 5.91 6.63
N GLY A 22 2.07 5.43 7.33
CA GLY A 22 3.45 5.54 6.90
C GLY A 22 3.60 4.70 5.66
N HIS A 23 3.60 5.37 4.50
CA HIS A 23 3.97 4.74 3.25
C HIS A 23 5.47 4.48 3.28
N THR A 24 5.87 3.30 3.74
CA THR A 24 7.28 2.89 3.73
C THR A 24 7.74 2.76 2.27
N ILE A 25 8.51 3.73 1.79
CA ILE A 25 9.18 3.67 0.49
C ILE A 25 10.51 2.94 0.69
N VAL A 26 10.74 1.86 -0.06
CA VAL A 26 12.00 1.10 0.02
C VAL A 26 12.70 1.12 -1.32
N TYR A 27 13.95 1.57 -1.30
CA TYR A 27 14.81 1.67 -2.47
C TYR A 27 15.54 0.34 -2.71
N VAL A 28 15.70 -0.03 -3.97
CA VAL A 28 16.56 -1.14 -4.41
C VAL A 28 17.61 -0.62 -5.38
N HIS A 29 18.83 -1.17 -5.33
CA HIS A 29 19.95 -0.73 -6.19
C HIS A 29 19.67 -0.97 -7.69
N LYS A 30 19.05 -2.11 -8.02
CA LYS A 30 18.58 -2.45 -9.35
C LYS A 30 17.14 -2.97 -9.22
N PRO A 31 16.20 -2.58 -10.10
CA PRO A 31 14.89 -3.19 -10.07
C PRO A 31 15.11 -4.69 -10.35
N PRO A 32 14.35 -5.58 -9.70
CA PRO A 32 14.27 -6.96 -10.15
C PRO A 32 14.03 -6.94 -11.66
N PRO A 33 14.62 -7.86 -12.44
CA PRO A 33 14.25 -7.99 -13.84
C PRO A 33 12.74 -7.91 -13.90
N ALA A 34 12.21 -7.07 -14.79
CA ALA A 34 10.82 -7.20 -15.17
C ALA A 34 10.75 -8.63 -15.69
N LYS A 35 10.46 -9.58 -14.80
CA LYS A 35 10.13 -10.92 -15.22
C LYS A 35 8.95 -10.60 -16.10
N ALA A 36 9.13 -10.74 -17.40
CA ALA A 36 8.05 -10.83 -18.35
C ALA A 36 7.32 -12.12 -17.97
N ILE A 37 6.67 -12.09 -16.81
CA ILE A 37 5.67 -13.04 -16.42
C ILE A 37 4.58 -12.64 -17.37
N VAL A 38 4.60 -13.28 -18.53
CA VAL A 38 3.53 -13.19 -19.51
C VAL A 38 2.32 -13.72 -18.77
N GLU A 39 1.56 -12.80 -18.18
CA GLU A 39 0.34 -13.16 -17.52
C GLU A 39 -0.70 -13.36 -18.61
N ILE A 40 -1.07 -14.63 -18.81
CA ILE A 40 -2.22 -14.97 -19.63
C ILE A 40 -3.44 -14.38 -18.93
N LYS A 41 -3.96 -13.28 -19.47
CA LYS A 41 -5.19 -12.65 -19.00
C LYS A 41 -6.35 -13.62 -19.27
N PRO A 42 -6.98 -14.21 -18.24
CA PRO A 42 -8.11 -15.11 -18.44
C PRO A 42 -9.31 -14.34 -19.00
N THR A 43 -10.30 -15.03 -19.54
CA THR A 43 -11.54 -14.41 -20.00
C THR A 43 -12.19 -13.59 -18.89
N LYS A 44 -12.78 -12.45 -19.25
CA LYS A 44 -13.44 -11.54 -18.31
C LYS A 44 -14.61 -12.27 -17.63
N PRO A 45 -14.60 -12.45 -16.29
CA PRO A 45 -15.58 -13.29 -15.61
C PRO A 45 -16.96 -12.62 -15.43
N TYR A 46 -17.06 -11.27 -15.49
CA TYR A 46 -18.31 -10.53 -15.36
C TYR A 46 -18.18 -9.08 -15.90
N PRO A 47 -19.29 -8.38 -16.24
CA PRO A 47 -19.27 -7.07 -16.90
C PRO A 47 -18.46 -5.98 -16.19
N LYS A 48 -18.46 -5.96 -14.86
CA LYS A 48 -17.72 -4.96 -14.03
C LYS A 48 -16.36 -5.45 -13.51
N ALA A 49 -15.77 -6.45 -14.17
CA ALA A 49 -14.43 -6.91 -13.86
C ALA A 49 -13.38 -6.02 -14.56
N VAL A 50 -12.43 -5.48 -13.80
CA VAL A 50 -11.23 -4.82 -14.33
C VAL A 50 -10.03 -5.69 -14.02
N TRP A 51 -9.18 -5.90 -15.03
CA TRP A 51 -7.95 -6.67 -14.89
C TRP A 51 -6.90 -5.80 -14.20
N ILE A 52 -6.45 -6.23 -13.03
CA ILE A 52 -5.27 -5.68 -12.38
C ILE A 52 -4.10 -6.57 -12.80
N PRO A 53 -3.15 -6.09 -13.63
CA PRO A 53 -1.99 -6.87 -13.99
C PRO A 53 -1.13 -7.16 -12.76
N GLY A 54 -0.32 -8.22 -12.88
CA GLY A 54 0.67 -8.55 -11.88
C GLY A 54 1.61 -7.37 -11.62
N HIS A 55 1.94 -7.18 -10.36
CA HIS A 55 2.69 -6.02 -9.91
C HIS A 55 3.59 -6.38 -8.75
N TRP A 56 4.62 -5.57 -8.55
CA TRP A 56 5.45 -5.66 -7.37
C TRP A 56 4.72 -5.07 -6.16
N LYS A 57 4.98 -5.63 -4.99
CA LYS A 57 4.51 -5.11 -3.71
C LYS A 57 5.61 -5.27 -2.67
N TRP A 58 5.82 -4.25 -1.84
CA TRP A 58 6.71 -4.39 -0.69
C TRP A 58 6.07 -5.29 0.37
N SER A 59 6.74 -6.38 0.73
CA SER A 59 6.32 -7.25 1.83
C SER A 59 7.05 -6.86 3.11
N LYS A 60 6.33 -6.25 4.07
CA LYS A 60 6.89 -5.95 5.40
C LYS A 60 7.36 -7.23 6.13
N LYS A 61 6.66 -8.35 5.98
CA LYS A 61 7.04 -9.63 6.60
C LYS A 61 8.33 -10.21 6.01
N ARG A 62 8.51 -10.13 4.68
CA ARG A 62 9.68 -10.70 3.98
C ARG A 62 10.80 -9.69 3.74
N GLN A 63 10.61 -8.43 4.14
CA GLN A 63 11.51 -7.30 3.90
C GLN A 63 12.04 -7.26 2.46
N LYS A 64 11.15 -7.52 1.48
CA LYS A 64 11.50 -7.52 0.06
C LYS A 64 10.29 -7.25 -0.84
N TYR A 65 10.56 -6.79 -2.06
CA TYR A 65 9.57 -6.75 -3.12
C TYR A 65 9.18 -8.17 -3.55
N ILE A 66 7.88 -8.43 -3.59
CA ILE A 66 7.28 -9.69 -4.04
C ILE A 66 6.40 -9.42 -5.27
N TRP A 67 6.36 -10.39 -6.18
CA TRP A 67 5.42 -10.36 -7.29
C TRP A 67 4.04 -10.81 -6.79
N VAL A 68 3.02 -10.00 -7.07
CA VAL A 68 1.62 -10.34 -6.89
C VAL A 68 1.06 -10.67 -8.26
N LYS A 69 0.47 -11.88 -8.42
CA LYS A 69 -0.15 -12.29 -9.69
C LYS A 69 -1.34 -11.38 -10.03
N GLY A 70 -1.52 -11.12 -11.31
CA GLY A 70 -2.67 -10.40 -11.83
C GLY A 70 -3.99 -11.09 -11.48
N HIS A 71 -5.03 -10.30 -11.33
CA HIS A 71 -6.35 -10.79 -10.95
C HIS A 71 -7.46 -9.86 -11.44
N TRP A 72 -8.65 -10.43 -11.60
CA TRP A 72 -9.86 -9.68 -11.86
C TRP A 72 -10.38 -9.05 -10.57
N LYS A 73 -10.63 -7.74 -10.60
CA LYS A 73 -11.25 -7.01 -9.49
C LYS A 73 -12.64 -6.51 -9.90
N LYS A 74 -13.62 -6.73 -9.04
CA LYS A 74 -14.96 -6.15 -9.17
C LYS A 74 -14.92 -4.69 -8.77
N VAL A 75 -15.38 -3.81 -9.66
CA VAL A 75 -15.44 -2.37 -9.42
C VAL A 75 -16.89 -1.90 -9.52
N LYS A 76 -17.32 -1.04 -8.57
CA LYS A 76 -18.71 -0.56 -8.53
C LYS A 76 -18.99 0.52 -9.58
N LYS A 77 -17.98 1.36 -9.85
CA LYS A 77 -17.98 2.47 -10.82
C LYS A 77 -17.00 2.14 -11.95
N GLU A 78 -17.14 2.84 -13.07
CA GLU A 78 -16.17 2.82 -14.18
C GLU A 78 -14.86 3.46 -13.70
N LYS A 79 -14.02 2.66 -13.06
CA LYS A 79 -12.67 3.05 -12.68
C LYS A 79 -11.69 2.32 -13.57
N THR A 80 -10.65 3.03 -13.97
CA THR A 80 -9.57 2.43 -14.75
C THR A 80 -8.39 2.16 -13.84
N TRP A 81 -7.82 0.96 -13.93
CA TRP A 81 -6.60 0.64 -13.21
C TRP A 81 -5.40 1.17 -13.97
N ILE A 82 -4.63 2.05 -13.33
CA ILE A 82 -3.32 2.50 -13.81
C ILE A 82 -2.27 1.60 -13.18
N ALA A 83 -1.50 0.90 -14.03
CA ALA A 83 -0.47 -0.02 -13.57
C ALA A 83 0.66 0.71 -12.84
N GLY A 84 1.20 0.06 -11.81
CA GLY A 84 2.40 0.53 -11.13
C GLY A 84 3.64 0.37 -12.00
N HIS A 85 4.71 1.08 -11.66
CA HIS A 85 5.96 1.02 -12.40
C HIS A 85 7.17 1.24 -11.49
N TRP A 86 8.33 0.77 -11.94
CA TRP A 86 9.60 1.12 -11.33
C TRP A 86 9.98 2.54 -11.72
N LYS A 87 10.28 3.38 -10.72
CA LYS A 87 10.79 4.73 -10.91
C LYS A 87 12.25 4.79 -10.44
N LYS A 88 13.13 5.27 -11.30
CA LYS A 88 14.52 5.56 -10.95
C LYS A 88 14.59 6.86 -10.14
N THR A 89 15.41 6.88 -9.10
CA THR A 89 15.70 8.04 -8.25
C THR A 89 17.21 8.13 -8.00
N PRO A 90 17.72 9.23 -7.42
CA PRO A 90 19.12 9.33 -7.01
C PRO A 90 19.54 8.27 -5.98
N TYR A 91 18.59 7.74 -5.19
CA TYR A 91 18.83 6.75 -4.14
C TYR A 91 18.60 5.30 -4.58
N GLY A 92 18.36 5.06 -5.88
CA GLY A 92 18.10 3.74 -6.45
C GLY A 92 16.77 3.68 -7.19
N TRP A 93 16.05 2.57 -7.04
CA TRP A 93 14.77 2.33 -7.70
C TRP A 93 13.68 2.09 -6.67
N ILE A 94 12.51 2.66 -6.93
CA ILE A 94 11.31 2.45 -6.11
C ILE A 94 10.18 1.91 -6.97
N TRP A 95 9.36 1.05 -6.40
CA TRP A 95 8.11 0.66 -7.04
C TRP A 95 7.01 1.66 -6.68
N ILE A 96 6.47 2.33 -7.68
CA ILE A 96 5.25 3.13 -7.56
C ILE A 96 4.07 2.19 -7.75
N ASN A 97 3.22 2.06 -6.72
CA ASN A 97 2.06 1.19 -6.80
C ASN A 97 1.06 1.70 -7.84
N GLY A 98 0.39 0.75 -8.51
CA GLY A 98 -0.75 1.07 -9.35
C GLY A 98 -1.91 1.62 -8.51
N HIS A 99 -2.78 2.38 -9.16
CA HIS A 99 -3.90 3.03 -8.51
C HIS A 99 -5.10 3.11 -9.46
N TRP A 100 -6.25 3.45 -8.89
CA TRP A 100 -7.46 3.70 -9.66
C TRP A 100 -7.53 5.17 -10.05
N ASN A 101 -7.95 5.44 -11.30
CA ASN A 101 -8.52 6.71 -11.72
C ASN A 101 -10.05 6.57 -11.71
#